data_AF-A0AAD7GUT8-F1
#
_entry.id   AF-A0AAD7GUT8-F1
#
_cell.length_a   1.000
_cell.length_b   1.000
_cell.length_c   1.000
_cell.angle_alpha   90.00
_cell.angle_beta   90.00
_cell.angle_gamma   90.00
#
_symmetry.space_group_name_H-M   'P 1'
#
loop_
_entity.id
_entity.type
_entity.pdbx_description
1 polymer ?
#
loop_
_entity_poly.entity_id
_entity_poly.type
_entity_poly.pdbx_seq_one_letter_code
_entity_poly.pdbx_strand_id
1 'polypeptide(L)'
;MSTREEFDNMLGWLWGSIVHPVYQALELHGIHNGRLWWLSTGTFTGLPLHACTPIDRDQFIHSYTATLGSLLEIYSRRISSQAVKVGVVGVTQTGLGQENFLPSVGQEVTDICAALPMTHVVCLKDQQATVDAVNKSLEDCSWAHLACHGKQDLIEPTRSHLLLYKGNLELDTVLKMPLSNAEVVFLAACETEMGDSGLVNQSLHLGGGFIAADF
;
A
#
# COMPACT_ATOMS: atom_id res chain seq x y z
N MET A 1 0.85 -20.92 -24.06
CA MET A 1 1.46 -19.60 -23.89
C MET A 1 2.12 -19.60 -22.51
N SER A 2 3.28 -18.95 -22.33
CA SER A 2 3.87 -18.87 -20.98
C SER A 2 3.11 -17.83 -20.14
N THR A 3 3.09 -17.96 -18.81
CA THR A 3 2.45 -16.98 -17.91
C THR A 3 2.98 -15.56 -18.11
N ARG A 4 4.27 -15.43 -18.45
CA ARG A 4 4.90 -14.15 -18.78
C ARG A 4 4.35 -13.56 -20.08
N GLU A 5 4.22 -14.37 -21.13
CA GLU A 5 3.70 -13.94 -22.42
C GLU A 5 2.22 -13.55 -22.34
N GLU A 6 1.43 -14.25 -21.52
CA GLU A 6 0.05 -13.87 -21.18
C GLU A 6 0.00 -12.51 -20.49
N PHE A 7 0.88 -12.28 -19.51
CA PHE A 7 0.98 -11.01 -18.80
C PHE A 7 1.39 -9.86 -19.73
N ASP A 8 2.43 -10.06 -20.55
CA ASP A 8 2.91 -9.05 -21.50
C ASP A 8 1.82 -8.70 -22.54
N ASN A 9 1.08 -9.71 -23.03
CA ASN A 9 -0.06 -9.50 -23.93
C ASN A 9 -1.20 -8.73 -23.26
N MET A 10 -1.50 -9.03 -22.00
CA MET A 10 -2.47 -8.29 -21.20
C MET A 10 -2.05 -6.82 -21.04
N LEU A 11 -0.79 -6.55 -20.68
CA LEU A 11 -0.27 -5.17 -20.57
C LEU A 11 -0.36 -4.42 -21.91
N GLY A 12 0.00 -5.08 -23.01
CA GLY A 12 -0.13 -4.49 -24.36
C GLY A 12 -1.58 -4.15 -24.71
N TRP A 13 -2.53 -5.03 -24.35
CA TRP A 13 -3.95 -4.77 -24.54
C TRP A 13 -4.45 -3.61 -23.67
N LEU A 14 -4.05 -3.56 -22.40
CA LEU A 14 -4.42 -2.47 -21.47
C LEU A 14 -3.85 -1.12 -21.93
N TRP A 15 -2.62 -1.10 -22.42
CA TRP A 15 -2.03 0.08 -23.04
C TRP A 15 -2.87 0.56 -24.23
N GLY A 16 -3.05 -0.30 -25.23
CA GLY A 16 -3.72 0.09 -26.48
C GLY A 16 -5.19 0.46 -26.30
N SER A 17 -5.88 -0.19 -25.37
CA SER A 17 -7.33 -0.06 -25.21
C SER A 17 -7.73 0.97 -24.17
N ILE A 18 -6.87 1.30 -23.20
CA ILE A 18 -7.23 2.10 -22.04
C ILE A 18 -6.25 3.24 -21.78
N VAL A 19 -4.98 2.92 -21.52
CA VAL A 19 -4.02 3.94 -21.06
C VAL A 19 -3.65 4.91 -22.19
N HIS A 20 -3.39 4.40 -23.40
CA HIS A 20 -3.02 5.22 -24.55
C HIS A 20 -4.13 6.21 -24.97
N PRO A 21 -5.42 5.82 -25.07
CA PRO A 21 -6.50 6.79 -25.32
C PRO A 21 -6.56 7.93 -24.30
N VAL A 22 -6.31 7.64 -23.02
CA VAL A 22 -6.25 8.68 -21.96
C VAL A 22 -5.07 9.63 -22.22
N TYR A 23 -3.89 9.09 -22.55
CA TYR A 23 -2.72 9.90 -22.88
C TYR A 23 -2.97 10.81 -24.09
N GLN A 24 -3.60 10.28 -25.15
CA GLN A 24 -3.94 11.08 -26.33
C GLN A 24 -4.89 12.22 -25.97
N ALA A 25 -5.90 11.95 -25.13
CA ALA A 25 -6.83 12.98 -24.68
C ALA A 25 -6.13 14.09 -23.88
N LEU A 26 -5.16 13.73 -23.02
CA LEU A 26 -4.37 14.68 -22.24
C LEU A 26 -3.45 15.52 -23.13
N GLU A 27 -2.78 14.89 -24.10
CA GLU A 27 -1.90 15.56 -25.05
C GLU A 27 -2.67 16.60 -25.89
N LEU A 28 -3.90 16.30 -26.31
CA LEU A 28 -4.78 17.25 -26.99
C LEU A 28 -5.12 18.49 -26.15
N HIS A 29 -5.06 18.37 -24.81
CA HIS A 29 -5.26 19.47 -23.87
C HIS A 29 -3.94 20.12 -23.42
N GLY A 30 -2.81 19.76 -24.03
CA GLY A 30 -1.49 20.28 -23.66
C GLY A 30 -0.97 19.78 -22.30
N ILE A 31 -1.51 18.67 -21.80
CA ILE A 31 -1.09 18.05 -20.54
C ILE A 31 -0.15 16.90 -20.88
N HIS A 32 1.14 17.08 -20.55
CA HIS A 32 2.19 16.13 -20.93
C HIS A 32 2.77 15.38 -19.73
N ASN A 33 2.55 15.86 -18.51
CA ASN A 33 3.02 15.22 -17.28
C ASN A 33 2.10 15.56 -16.12
N GLY A 34 2.27 14.85 -15.01
CA GLY A 34 1.51 15.08 -13.78
C GLY A 34 1.20 13.77 -13.06
N ARG A 35 0.15 13.78 -12.24
CA ARG A 35 -0.36 12.59 -11.55
C ARG A 35 -1.68 12.16 -12.19
N LEU A 36 -1.78 10.88 -12.55
CA LEU A 36 -3.02 10.26 -13.01
C LEU A 36 -3.63 9.44 -11.89
N TRP A 37 -4.86 9.79 -11.52
CA TRP A 37 -5.64 9.03 -10.54
C TRP A 37 -6.61 8.10 -11.26
N TRP A 38 -6.39 6.79 -11.10
CA TRP A 38 -7.27 5.73 -11.57
C TRP A 38 -8.30 5.41 -10.47
N LEU A 39 -9.55 5.77 -10.74
CA LEU A 39 -10.71 5.28 -9.97
C LEU A 39 -11.27 4.07 -10.69
N SER A 40 -10.75 2.88 -10.37
CA SER A 40 -11.21 1.61 -10.94
C SER A 40 -12.32 0.99 -10.08
N THR A 41 -13.20 0.22 -10.71
CA THR A 41 -14.29 -0.50 -10.04
C THR A 41 -14.42 -1.89 -10.62
N GLY A 42 -14.94 -2.84 -9.83
CA GLY A 42 -15.10 -4.20 -10.32
C GLY A 42 -13.75 -4.88 -10.49
N THR A 43 -13.69 -5.87 -11.39
CA THR A 43 -12.48 -6.68 -11.62
C THR A 43 -11.31 -5.84 -12.15
N PHE A 44 -11.61 -4.62 -12.59
CA PHE A 44 -10.65 -3.65 -13.08
C PHE A 44 -9.70 -3.12 -11.99
N THR A 45 -10.06 -3.26 -10.71
CA THR A 45 -9.20 -2.83 -9.59
C THR A 45 -7.92 -3.64 -9.49
N GLY A 46 -7.92 -4.91 -9.91
CA GLY A 46 -6.73 -5.76 -9.90
C GLY A 46 -5.81 -5.61 -11.12
N LEU A 47 -6.09 -4.67 -12.04
CA LEU A 47 -5.30 -4.54 -13.27
C LEU A 47 -4.17 -3.51 -13.11
N PRO A 48 -2.94 -3.85 -13.54
CA PRO A 48 -1.76 -3.02 -13.31
C PRO A 48 -1.64 -1.91 -14.38
N LEU A 49 -2.58 -0.97 -14.43
CA LEU A 49 -2.59 0.13 -15.42
C LEU A 49 -1.30 0.96 -15.39
N HIS A 50 -0.68 1.03 -14.21
CA HIS A 50 0.60 1.72 -13.97
C HIS A 50 1.78 1.04 -14.67
N ALA A 51 1.71 -0.27 -14.94
CA ALA A 51 2.77 -1.03 -15.59
C ALA A 51 2.60 -1.12 -17.12
N CYS A 52 1.52 -0.56 -17.67
CA CYS A 52 1.20 -0.67 -19.09
C CYS A 52 1.91 0.39 -19.94
N THR A 53 2.44 1.45 -19.32
CA THR A 53 3.06 2.58 -20.02
C THR A 53 4.45 2.18 -20.54
N PRO A 54 4.75 2.40 -21.84
CA PRO A 54 6.10 2.25 -22.37
C PRO A 54 7.12 3.13 -21.64
N ILE A 55 8.34 2.64 -21.44
CA ILE A 55 9.40 3.33 -20.68
C ILE A 55 9.70 4.73 -21.22
N ASP A 56 9.62 4.94 -22.53
CA ASP A 56 9.83 6.24 -23.18
C ASP A 56 8.67 7.24 -22.98
N ARG A 57 7.57 6.79 -22.36
CA ARG A 57 6.34 7.56 -22.14
C ARG A 57 5.93 7.64 -20.68
N ASP A 58 6.79 7.27 -19.75
CA ASP A 58 6.53 7.29 -18.30
C ASP A 58 6.62 8.71 -17.71
N GLN A 59 5.79 9.62 -18.23
CA GLN A 59 5.76 11.04 -17.86
C GLN A 59 4.73 11.35 -16.77
N PHE A 60 3.89 10.37 -16.42
CA PHE A 60 2.85 10.51 -15.42
C PHE A 60 3.10 9.61 -14.22
N ILE A 61 2.84 10.12 -13.03
CA ILE A 61 2.78 9.32 -11.82
C ILE A 61 1.40 8.66 -11.77
N HIS A 62 1.34 7.34 -11.93
CA HIS A 62 0.09 6.60 -11.81
C HIS A 62 -0.25 6.40 -10.33
N SER A 63 -1.50 6.64 -9.95
CA SER A 63 -2.02 6.48 -8.60
C SER A 63 -3.43 5.94 -8.65
N TYR A 64 -3.87 5.25 -7.60
CA TYR A 64 -5.20 4.66 -7.54
C TYR A 64 -5.96 5.26 -6.38
N THR A 65 -7.26 5.41 -6.55
CA THR A 65 -8.16 5.81 -5.47
C THR A 65 -9.38 4.92 -5.47
N ALA A 66 -9.89 4.58 -4.29
CA ALA A 66 -11.06 3.74 -4.15
C ALA A 66 -12.37 4.53 -4.37
N THR A 67 -12.39 5.81 -4.02
CA THR A 67 -13.56 6.68 -4.17
C THR A 67 -13.14 8.10 -4.51
N LEU A 68 -14.03 8.84 -5.19
CA LEU A 68 -13.82 10.27 -5.39
C LEU A 68 -13.77 11.04 -4.06
N GLY A 69 -14.51 10.57 -3.04
CA GLY A 69 -14.50 11.16 -1.70
C GLY A 69 -13.12 11.13 -1.06
N SER A 70 -12.46 9.96 -1.07
CA SER A 70 -11.08 9.80 -0.55
C SER A 70 -10.10 10.70 -1.30
N LEU A 71 -10.25 10.82 -2.63
CA LEU A 71 -9.40 11.72 -3.41
C LEU A 71 -9.61 13.19 -3.03
N LEU A 72 -10.85 13.64 -2.93
CA LEU A 72 -11.17 15.01 -2.51
C LEU A 72 -10.66 15.30 -1.10
N GLU A 73 -10.74 14.33 -0.21
CA GLU A 73 -10.22 14.44 1.15
C GLU A 73 -8.71 14.67 1.14
N ILE A 74 -7.94 13.86 0.39
CA ILE A 74 -6.49 14.04 0.19
C ILE A 74 -6.17 15.46 -0.30
N TYR A 75 -6.94 15.99 -1.26
CA TYR A 75 -6.73 17.36 -1.76
C TYR A 75 -7.14 18.45 -0.76
N SER A 76 -8.03 18.14 0.18
CA SER A 76 -8.49 19.07 1.21
C SER A 76 -7.59 19.07 2.45
N ARG A 77 -6.85 17.98 2.71
CA ARG A 77 -5.92 17.86 3.83
C ARG A 77 -4.79 18.87 3.64
N ARG A 78 -4.60 19.73 4.65
CA ARG A 78 -3.43 20.60 4.71
C ARG A 78 -2.25 19.73 5.14
N ILE A 79 -1.19 19.68 4.32
CA ILE A 79 0.07 19.07 4.73
C ILE A 79 0.54 19.80 5.99
N SER A 80 0.60 19.05 7.10
CA SER A 80 1.08 19.58 8.37
C SER A 80 2.55 19.98 8.20
N SER A 81 2.93 21.16 8.68
CA SER A 81 4.33 21.59 8.70
C SER A 81 5.11 20.98 9.88
N GLN A 82 4.52 20.01 10.60
CA GLN A 82 5.16 19.35 11.73
C GLN A 82 6.26 18.39 11.25
N ALA A 83 7.22 18.13 12.14
CA ALA A 83 8.26 17.15 11.86
C ALA A 83 7.63 15.75 11.70
N VAL A 84 7.86 15.12 10.56
CA VAL A 84 7.39 13.77 10.27
C VAL A 84 8.02 12.79 11.24
N LYS A 85 7.19 11.98 11.89
CA LYS A 85 7.63 10.86 12.72
C LYS A 85 7.23 9.56 12.03
N VAL A 86 8.18 8.65 11.89
CA VAL A 86 8.06 7.42 11.10
C VAL A 86 8.12 6.21 12.02
N GLY A 87 7.08 5.39 12.01
CA GLY A 87 7.07 4.06 12.60
C GLY A 87 7.59 3.04 11.59
N VAL A 88 8.71 2.38 11.87
CA VAL A 88 9.32 1.37 11.01
C VAL A 88 9.20 0.02 11.70
N VAL A 89 8.42 -0.88 11.11
CA VAL A 89 8.14 -2.21 11.65
C VAL A 89 8.68 -3.26 10.70
N GLY A 90 9.51 -4.17 11.20
CA GLY A 90 10.04 -5.29 10.43
C GLY A 90 9.93 -6.61 11.18
N VAL A 91 9.29 -7.60 10.57
CA VAL A 91 9.16 -8.94 11.12
C VAL A 91 9.82 -9.92 10.18
N THR A 92 11.04 -10.34 10.49
CA THR A 92 11.78 -11.31 9.68
C THR A 92 11.25 -12.72 9.88
N GLN A 93 10.73 -13.03 11.07
CA GLN A 93 10.18 -14.33 11.40
C GLN A 93 9.07 -14.21 12.46
N THR A 94 7.93 -14.87 12.21
CA THR A 94 6.75 -14.84 13.08
C THR A 94 6.79 -15.88 14.21
N GLY A 95 7.84 -16.71 14.25
CA GLY A 95 7.99 -17.83 15.19
C GLY A 95 7.27 -19.11 14.78
N LEU A 96 6.62 -19.14 13.60
CA LEU A 96 5.82 -20.27 13.09
C LEU A 96 6.60 -21.29 12.21
N GLY A 97 7.94 -21.23 12.22
CA GLY A 97 8.81 -22.11 11.43
C GLY A 97 9.87 -21.35 10.62
N GLN A 98 10.81 -22.08 9.99
CA GLN A 98 11.88 -21.48 9.16
C GLN A 98 11.41 -21.12 7.73
N GLU A 99 10.32 -21.72 7.24
CA GLU A 99 9.81 -21.49 5.87
C GLU A 99 9.18 -20.10 5.68
N ASN A 100 8.94 -19.37 6.77
CA ASN A 100 8.36 -18.02 6.76
C ASN A 100 9.40 -16.91 7.00
N PHE A 101 10.69 -17.19 6.78
CA PHE A 101 11.74 -16.21 6.97
C PHE A 101 11.80 -15.21 5.81
N LEU A 102 11.82 -13.91 6.14
CA LEU A 102 11.99 -12.80 5.21
C LEU A 102 13.41 -12.24 5.32
N PRO A 103 14.38 -12.70 4.51
CA PRO A 103 15.80 -12.41 4.69
C PRO A 103 16.16 -10.94 4.53
N SER A 104 15.43 -10.20 3.69
CA SER A 104 15.75 -8.82 3.35
C SER A 104 15.19 -7.80 4.35
N VAL A 105 14.14 -8.14 5.09
CA VAL A 105 13.43 -7.22 6.00
C VAL A 105 14.37 -6.66 7.08
N GLY A 106 15.29 -7.48 7.57
CA GLY A 106 16.26 -7.06 8.57
C GLY A 106 17.18 -5.94 8.09
N GLN A 107 17.57 -5.96 6.81
CA GLN A 107 18.40 -4.94 6.18
C GLN A 107 17.56 -3.71 5.82
N GLU A 108 16.37 -3.92 5.25
CA GLU A 108 15.42 -2.86 4.89
C GLU A 108 15.13 -1.92 6.07
N VAL A 109 14.76 -2.48 7.25
CA VAL A 109 14.52 -1.68 8.46
C VAL A 109 15.77 -0.92 8.90
N THR A 110 16.95 -1.55 8.79
CA THR A 110 18.21 -0.92 9.18
C THR A 110 18.51 0.29 8.30
N ASP A 111 18.35 0.15 6.99
CA ASP A 111 18.63 1.20 6.02
C ASP A 111 17.67 2.39 6.19
N ILE A 112 16.36 2.12 6.39
CA ILE A 112 15.37 3.17 6.62
C ILE A 112 15.66 3.93 7.91
N CYS A 113 15.96 3.22 9.00
CA CYS A 113 16.27 3.87 10.27
C CYS A 113 17.57 4.69 10.20
N ALA A 114 18.57 4.24 9.44
CA ALA A 114 19.83 4.96 9.24
C ALA A 114 19.67 6.22 8.37
N ALA A 115 18.67 6.25 7.48
CA ALA A 115 18.39 7.39 6.61
C ALA A 115 17.66 8.54 7.33
N LEU A 116 17.14 8.31 8.54
CA LEU A 116 16.31 9.26 9.28
C LEU A 116 16.98 9.71 10.59
N PRO A 117 16.72 10.94 11.07
CA PRO A 117 17.14 11.35 12.40
C PRO A 117 16.50 10.45 13.48
N MET A 118 17.30 10.03 14.47
CA MET A 118 16.83 9.16 15.56
C MET A 118 15.61 9.72 16.32
N THR A 119 15.46 11.04 16.38
CA THR A 119 14.31 11.70 17.03
C THR A 119 13.00 11.54 16.27
N HIS A 120 13.06 11.11 15.01
CA HIS A 120 11.92 10.99 14.10
C HIS A 120 11.55 9.55 13.79
N VAL A 121 12.27 8.54 14.32
CA VAL A 121 12.02 7.14 13.99
C VAL A 121 11.68 6.30 15.22
N VAL A 122 10.63 5.50 15.11
CA VAL A 122 10.29 4.42 16.04
C VAL A 122 10.56 3.11 15.32
N CYS A 123 11.59 2.37 15.73
CA CYS A 123 11.98 1.12 15.09
C CYS A 123 11.51 -0.07 15.93
N LEU A 124 10.66 -0.92 15.35
CA LEU A 124 10.15 -2.14 15.96
C LEU A 124 10.55 -3.34 15.11
N LYS A 125 11.58 -4.07 15.53
CA LYS A 125 12.09 -5.24 14.81
C LYS A 125 11.84 -6.54 15.57
N ASP A 126 11.37 -7.55 14.84
CA ASP A 126 11.15 -8.92 15.32
C ASP A 126 10.40 -8.95 16.65
N GLN A 127 11.03 -9.38 17.75
CA GLN A 127 10.39 -9.53 19.06
C GLN A 127 9.81 -8.21 19.62
N GLN A 128 10.26 -7.07 19.12
CA GLN A 128 9.75 -5.74 19.49
C GLN A 128 8.46 -5.37 18.75
N ALA A 129 8.20 -5.98 17.59
CA ALA A 129 7.01 -5.76 16.79
C ALA A 129 5.82 -6.57 17.33
N THR A 130 5.45 -6.32 18.59
CA THR A 130 4.21 -6.85 19.18
C THR A 130 3.00 -6.04 18.72
N VAL A 131 1.80 -6.61 18.80
CA VAL A 131 0.55 -5.90 18.45
C VAL A 131 0.44 -4.56 19.17
N ASP A 132 0.62 -4.54 20.49
CA ASP A 132 0.52 -3.31 21.29
C ASP A 132 1.56 -2.25 20.89
N ALA A 133 2.79 -2.67 20.62
CA ALA A 133 3.87 -1.74 20.25
C ALA A 133 3.61 -1.14 18.86
N VAL A 134 3.16 -1.98 17.90
CA VAL A 134 2.82 -1.53 16.55
C VAL A 134 1.60 -0.60 16.59
N ASN A 135 0.54 -0.94 17.32
CA ASN A 135 -0.64 -0.09 17.47
C ASN A 135 -0.26 1.30 18.00
N LYS A 136 0.53 1.34 19.07
CA LYS A 136 1.03 2.59 19.63
C LYS A 136 1.87 3.39 18.61
N SER A 137 2.71 2.70 17.84
CA SER A 137 3.50 3.35 16.80
C SER A 137 2.63 3.97 15.71
N LEU A 138 1.53 3.33 15.31
CA LEU A 138 0.62 3.85 14.29
C LEU A 138 -0.17 5.08 14.80
N GLU A 139 -0.54 5.12 16.08
CA GLU A 139 -1.18 6.29 16.69
C GLU A 139 -0.22 7.49 16.84
N ASP A 140 1.03 7.20 17.22
CA ASP A 140 2.04 8.22 17.55
C ASP A 140 2.79 8.77 16.32
N CYS A 141 2.77 8.08 15.18
CA CYS A 141 3.55 8.42 13.99
C CYS A 141 2.65 8.84 12.84
N SER A 142 3.11 9.80 12.03
CA SER A 142 2.38 10.19 10.82
C SER A 142 2.65 9.28 9.65
N TRP A 143 3.85 8.69 9.60
CA TRP A 143 4.25 7.76 8.55
C TRP A 143 4.50 6.39 9.14
N ALA A 144 4.12 5.34 8.41
CA ALA A 144 4.35 3.96 8.79
C ALA A 144 5.01 3.18 7.65
N HIS A 145 6.00 2.36 7.96
CA HIS A 145 6.59 1.38 7.06
C HIS A 145 6.45 0.00 7.71
N LEU A 146 5.69 -0.89 7.08
CA LEU A 146 5.36 -2.22 7.61
C LEU A 146 5.93 -3.29 6.67
N ALA A 147 7.03 -3.91 7.07
CA ALA A 147 7.73 -4.97 6.34
C ALA A 147 7.53 -6.34 7.04
N CYS A 148 6.59 -7.13 6.55
CA CYS A 148 6.19 -8.40 7.19
C CYS A 148 5.35 -9.25 6.24
N HIS A 149 4.88 -10.42 6.69
CA HIS A 149 3.89 -11.17 5.93
C HIS A 149 2.51 -10.53 6.08
N GLY A 150 1.77 -10.46 4.97
CA GLY A 150 0.35 -10.16 4.96
C GLY A 150 -0.45 -11.40 4.62
N LYS A 151 -1.70 -11.44 5.09
CA LYS A 151 -2.64 -12.50 4.75
C LYS A 151 -4.02 -11.89 4.54
N GLN A 152 -4.64 -12.21 3.40
CA GLN A 152 -6.03 -11.87 3.18
C GLN A 152 -6.97 -12.99 3.65
N ASP A 153 -8.11 -12.58 4.21
CA ASP A 153 -9.23 -13.48 4.47
C ASP A 153 -10.34 -13.19 3.45
N LEU A 154 -10.53 -14.12 2.52
CA LEU A 154 -11.51 -13.95 1.42
C LEU A 154 -12.97 -14.15 1.88
N ILE A 155 -13.20 -14.72 3.06
CA ILE A 155 -14.54 -14.98 3.59
C ILE A 155 -14.97 -13.79 4.46
N GLU A 156 -14.05 -13.32 5.30
CA GLU A 156 -14.29 -12.23 6.24
C GLU A 156 -13.17 -11.18 6.12
N PRO A 157 -13.25 -10.27 5.13
CA PRO A 157 -12.13 -9.40 4.75
C PRO A 157 -11.56 -8.51 5.86
N THR A 158 -12.39 -8.13 6.85
CA THR A 158 -11.97 -7.38 8.03
C THR A 158 -11.00 -8.15 8.94
N ARG A 159 -10.89 -9.47 8.76
CA ARG A 159 -9.91 -10.35 9.43
C ARG A 159 -8.61 -10.54 8.65
N SER A 160 -8.49 -9.92 7.48
CA SER A 160 -7.20 -9.77 6.81
C SER A 160 -6.21 -9.07 7.74
N HIS A 161 -4.96 -9.50 7.75
CA HIS A 161 -4.00 -9.05 8.76
C HIS A 161 -2.55 -9.05 8.29
N LEU A 162 -1.74 -8.27 9.00
CA LEU A 162 -0.30 -8.34 8.97
C LEU A 162 0.19 -9.22 10.13
N LEU A 163 1.12 -10.13 9.84
CA LEU A 163 1.68 -11.04 10.84
C LEU A 163 2.79 -10.32 11.62
N LEU A 164 2.55 -10.15 12.90
CA LEU A 164 3.46 -9.53 13.85
C LEU A 164 4.17 -10.59 14.71
N TYR A 165 5.02 -10.16 15.65
CA TYR A 165 5.62 -11.11 16.59
C TYR A 165 4.56 -11.66 17.54
N LYS A 166 4.26 -12.96 17.38
CA LYS A 166 3.28 -13.71 18.19
C LYS A 166 1.87 -13.08 18.21
N GLY A 167 1.48 -12.41 17.13
CA GLY A 167 0.16 -11.80 17.02
C GLY A 167 -0.09 -11.27 15.61
N ASN A 168 -1.27 -10.70 15.41
CA ASN A 168 -1.73 -10.20 14.12
C ASN A 168 -2.22 -8.75 14.28
N LEU A 169 -1.88 -7.89 13.32
CA LEU A 169 -2.55 -6.60 13.16
C LEU A 169 -3.71 -6.80 12.17
N GLU A 170 -4.90 -7.02 12.71
CA GLU A 170 -6.12 -7.22 11.91
C GLU A 170 -6.68 -5.92 11.38
N LEU A 171 -7.29 -5.97 10.20
CA LEU A 171 -7.84 -4.78 9.56
C LEU A 171 -8.97 -4.15 10.40
N ASP A 172 -9.83 -4.95 11.04
CA ASP A 172 -10.85 -4.47 11.97
C ASP A 172 -10.26 -3.65 13.14
N THR A 173 -9.03 -3.98 13.57
CA THR A 173 -8.34 -3.21 14.60
C THR A 173 -7.93 -1.86 14.03
N VAL A 174 -7.26 -1.84 12.87
CA VAL A 174 -6.78 -0.61 12.21
C VAL A 174 -7.93 0.37 11.93
N LEU A 175 -9.06 -0.12 11.43
CA LEU A 175 -10.26 0.69 11.15
C LEU A 175 -10.88 1.34 12.40
N LYS A 176 -10.58 0.84 13.60
CA LYS A 176 -11.09 1.36 14.87
C LYS A 176 -10.07 2.24 15.60
N MET A 177 -8.85 2.38 15.08
CA MET A 177 -7.79 3.14 15.72
C MET A 177 -7.99 4.65 15.54
N PRO A 178 -7.66 5.46 16.56
CA PRO A 178 -7.70 6.91 16.45
C PRO A 178 -6.44 7.44 15.73
N LEU A 179 -6.39 7.27 14.41
CA LEU A 179 -5.22 7.61 13.57
C LEU A 179 -5.19 9.09 13.16
N SER A 180 -5.35 9.99 14.12
CA SER A 180 -5.48 11.44 13.85
C SER A 180 -4.26 12.10 13.20
N ASN A 181 -3.11 11.44 13.25
CA ASN A 181 -1.85 11.93 12.69
C ASN A 181 -1.43 11.20 11.41
N ALA A 182 -2.17 10.16 10.98
CA ALA A 182 -1.78 9.33 9.85
C ALA A 182 -1.77 10.12 8.53
N GLU A 183 -0.70 9.93 7.76
CA GLU A 183 -0.49 10.60 6.47
C GLU A 183 -0.04 9.63 5.38
N VAL A 184 0.82 8.66 5.72
CA VAL A 184 1.39 7.72 4.75
C VAL A 184 1.61 6.37 5.40
N VAL A 185 1.18 5.29 4.75
CA VAL A 185 1.63 3.94 5.06
C VAL A 185 2.28 3.30 3.84
N PHE A 186 3.42 2.65 4.06
CA PHE A 186 4.07 1.78 3.10
C PHE A 186 3.96 0.33 3.58
N LEU A 187 3.32 -0.51 2.77
CA LEU A 187 3.07 -1.91 3.08
C LEU A 187 4.01 -2.81 2.25
N ALA A 188 5.18 -3.11 2.80
CA ALA A 188 6.08 -4.16 2.28
C ALA A 188 5.62 -5.53 2.75
N ALA A 189 4.43 -5.95 2.30
CA ALA A 189 3.83 -7.22 2.68
C ALA A 189 3.18 -7.94 1.50
N CYS A 190 3.10 -9.26 1.59
CA CYS A 190 2.39 -10.08 0.61
C CYS A 190 0.90 -9.74 0.60
N GLU A 191 0.26 -9.88 -0.57
CA GLU A 191 -1.20 -9.79 -0.75
C GLU A 191 -1.82 -8.45 -0.27
N THR A 192 -1.05 -7.37 -0.24
CA THR A 192 -1.52 -6.05 0.22
C THR A 192 -2.55 -5.42 -0.71
N GLU A 193 -2.55 -5.83 -1.99
CA GLU A 193 -3.42 -5.34 -3.06
C GLU A 193 -4.05 -6.47 -3.89
N MET A 194 -4.07 -7.72 -3.40
CA MET A 194 -4.84 -8.77 -4.08
C MET A 194 -6.33 -8.44 -3.97
N GLY A 195 -6.95 -8.06 -5.08
CA GLY A 195 -8.39 -7.89 -5.14
C GLY A 195 -9.11 -9.24 -5.08
N ASP A 196 -10.28 -9.28 -4.47
CA ASP A 196 -11.17 -10.44 -4.56
C ASP A 196 -12.00 -10.39 -5.85
N SER A 197 -12.04 -11.51 -6.57
CA SER A 197 -12.94 -11.72 -7.72
C SER A 197 -14.43 -11.75 -7.35
N GLY A 198 -14.78 -11.95 -6.06
CA GLY A 198 -16.15 -11.96 -5.53
C GLY A 198 -16.61 -10.65 -4.87
N LEU A 199 -15.70 -9.90 -4.23
CA LEU A 199 -15.93 -8.63 -3.53
C LEU A 199 -15.33 -7.45 -4.27
N VAL A 200 -15.64 -7.43 -5.56
CA VAL A 200 -15.01 -6.64 -6.62
C VAL A 200 -15.17 -5.11 -6.49
N ASN A 201 -15.81 -4.63 -5.43
CA ASN A 201 -16.12 -3.20 -5.25
C ASN A 201 -15.92 -2.70 -3.82
N GLN A 202 -15.28 -3.47 -2.94
CA GLN A 202 -15.01 -3.04 -1.58
C GLN A 202 -13.51 -2.99 -1.35
N SER A 203 -13.05 -1.86 -0.82
CA SER A 203 -11.66 -1.55 -0.41
C SER A 203 -11.16 -2.42 0.75
N LEU A 204 -11.62 -3.67 0.84
CA LEU A 204 -11.36 -4.59 1.94
C LEU A 204 -10.14 -5.50 1.69
N HIS A 205 -9.24 -5.09 0.80
CA HIS A 205 -7.86 -5.56 0.83
C HIS A 205 -7.06 -4.68 1.80
N LEU A 206 -5.92 -5.17 2.30
CA LEU A 206 -5.12 -4.47 3.32
C LEU A 206 -4.86 -3.00 2.94
N GLY A 207 -4.38 -2.70 1.74
CA GLY A 207 -4.14 -1.31 1.31
C GLY A 207 -5.38 -0.41 1.37
N GLY A 208 -6.53 -0.88 0.88
CA GLY A 208 -7.78 -0.12 0.91
C GLY A 208 -8.30 0.09 2.33
N GLY A 209 -8.07 -0.87 3.21
CA GLY A 209 -8.46 -0.79 4.60
C GLY A 209 -7.62 0.20 5.41
N PHE A 210 -6.34 0.36 5.10
CA PHE A 210 -5.52 1.42 5.68
C PHE A 210 -5.97 2.81 5.20
N ILE A 211 -6.31 2.97 3.91
CA ILE A 211 -6.89 4.23 3.39
C ILE A 211 -8.20 4.56 4.10
N ALA A 212 -9.05 3.55 4.34
CA ALA A 212 -10.30 3.72 5.08
C ALA A 212 -10.10 4.03 6.57
N ALA A 213 -8.90 3.79 7.10
CA ALA A 213 -8.49 4.14 8.46
C ALA A 213 -7.71 5.48 8.50
N ASP A 214 -7.90 6.34 7.50
CA ASP A 214 -7.34 7.68 7.38
C ASP A 214 -5.83 7.77 7.02
N PHE A 215 -5.18 6.67 6.63
CA PHE A 215 -3.85 6.72 6.00
C PHE A 215 -3.88 7.23 4.55
#